data_AF-A0AAE4L3H6-F1
#
_entry.id   AF-A0AAE4L3H6-F1
#
_cell.length_a   1.000
_cell.length_b   1.000
_cell.length_c   1.000
_cell.angle_alpha   90.00
_cell.angle_beta   90.00
_cell.angle_gamma   90.00
#
_symmetry.space_group_name_H-M   'P 1'
#
loop_
_entity.id
_entity.type
_entity.pdbx_description
1 polymer ?
#
loop_
_entity_poly.entity_id
_entity_poly.type
_entity_poly.pdbx_seq_one_letter_code
_entity_poly.pdbx_strand_id
1 'polypeptide(L)'
;MKNWTTKEIQYLKKHALLAETNVVLNIDQLAKKLGRSAKSVDVKIYKLRRDGQFPPTDFSKAFDPKGRNFTDQEDKRIIAMYKKGATYKEIGISLDRSEQSIGGRIMRLKKIGKLKQPKKQWSQDQVNILLENIRFDENGFCCNHVELARLCNRTFEQVNRKLNDLRKKGVITVMPDRSKTSIKSKEAMNSFNEARFAHIPKKKEDVQMVKPTEKPSGVSIESKQVSLILTTVIVNGQRTDQYFTQDGELIATKKEPTSAATEVSK
;
A
#
# COMPACT_ATOMS: atom_id res chain seq x y z
N MET A 1 19.03 15.86 -8.17
CA MET A 1 20.19 15.09 -7.64
C MET A 1 21.47 15.81 -8.03
N LYS A 2 22.41 16.02 -7.09
CA LYS A 2 23.70 16.69 -7.38
C LYS A 2 24.62 15.77 -8.20
N ASN A 3 24.98 16.17 -9.41
CA ASN A 3 25.90 15.43 -10.28
C ASN A 3 27.30 15.33 -9.66
N TRP A 4 28.01 14.24 -9.92
CA TRP A 4 29.37 14.03 -9.44
C TRP A 4 30.36 14.72 -10.38
N THR A 5 31.16 15.63 -9.84
CA THR A 5 32.24 16.27 -10.58
C THR A 5 33.48 15.39 -10.65
N THR A 6 34.33 15.60 -11.65
CA THR A 6 35.61 14.89 -11.80
C THR A 6 36.51 15.07 -10.57
N LYS A 7 36.51 16.27 -9.96
CA LYS A 7 37.26 16.57 -8.74
C LYS A 7 36.78 15.75 -7.54
N GLU A 8 35.46 15.66 -7.34
CA GLU A 8 34.88 14.83 -6.26
C GLU A 8 35.22 13.34 -6.46
N ILE A 9 35.20 12.85 -7.70
CA ILE A 9 35.55 11.45 -8.03
C ILE A 9 37.04 11.18 -7.77
N GLN A 10 37.93 12.08 -8.19
CA GLN A 10 39.37 11.97 -7.92
C GLN A 10 39.65 12.01 -6.41
N TYR A 11 38.95 12.88 -5.67
CA TYR A 11 39.06 12.93 -4.22
C TYR A 11 38.66 11.59 -3.57
N LEU A 12 37.55 10.99 -3.99
CA LEU A 12 37.14 9.65 -3.51
C LEU A 12 38.21 8.60 -3.76
N LYS A 13 38.76 8.53 -4.98
CA LYS A 13 39.78 7.54 -5.34
C LYS A 13 41.05 7.67 -4.50
N LYS A 14 41.45 8.91 -4.21
CA LYS A 14 42.69 9.20 -3.47
C LYS A 14 42.56 8.97 -1.96
N HIS A 15 41.39 9.25 -1.39
CA HIS A 15 41.20 9.29 0.07
C HIS A 15 40.33 8.15 0.63
N ALA A 16 39.85 7.24 -0.20
CA ALA A 16 39.15 6.05 0.26
C ALA A 16 40.11 5.10 0.99
N LEU A 17 39.82 4.83 2.27
CA LEU A 17 40.53 3.83 3.05
C LEU A 17 39.87 2.47 2.84
N LEU A 18 40.60 1.55 2.19
CA LEU A 18 40.12 0.22 1.87
C LEU A 18 40.54 -0.77 2.96
N ALA A 19 39.60 -1.58 3.44
CA ALA A 19 39.90 -2.80 4.17
C ALA A 19 40.49 -3.88 3.25
N GLU A 20 40.95 -5.00 3.81
CA GLU A 20 41.41 -6.19 3.06
C GLU A 20 40.35 -6.73 2.09
N THR A 21 39.08 -6.54 2.42
CA THR A 21 37.93 -6.89 1.57
C THR A 21 37.65 -5.87 0.47
N ASN A 22 38.43 -4.79 0.37
CA ASN A 22 38.16 -3.61 -0.48
C ASN A 22 36.88 -2.84 -0.12
N VAL A 23 36.33 -3.02 1.08
CA VAL A 23 35.27 -2.16 1.63
C VAL A 23 35.88 -0.82 2.03
N VAL A 24 35.19 0.28 1.71
CA VAL A 24 35.63 1.64 2.08
C VAL A 24 35.20 1.89 3.53
N LEU A 25 36.16 2.07 4.43
CA LEU A 25 35.93 2.19 5.87
C LEU A 25 35.53 3.61 6.29
N ASN A 26 35.98 4.62 5.55
CA ASN A 26 35.84 6.03 5.93
C ASN A 26 34.73 6.78 5.17
N ILE A 27 33.62 6.10 4.84
CA ILE A 27 32.51 6.68 4.05
C ILE A 27 31.98 7.97 4.68
N ASP A 28 31.79 8.00 6.01
CA ASP A 28 31.24 9.18 6.70
C ASP A 28 32.18 10.38 6.64
N GLN A 29 33.50 10.14 6.71
CA GLN A 29 34.51 11.20 6.59
C GLN A 29 34.53 11.78 5.16
N LEU A 30 34.48 10.92 4.15
CA LEU A 30 34.39 11.31 2.74
C LEU A 30 33.10 12.11 2.48
N ALA A 31 31.98 11.65 3.03
CA ALA A 31 30.69 12.30 2.93
C ALA A 31 30.72 13.71 3.53
N LYS A 32 31.26 13.85 4.74
CA LYS A 32 31.43 15.14 5.42
C LYS A 32 32.28 16.11 4.60
N LYS A 33 33.41 15.67 4.05
CA LYS A 33 34.30 16.53 3.25
C LYS A 33 33.68 16.97 1.92
N LEU A 34 32.92 16.08 1.27
CA LEU A 34 32.30 16.35 -0.02
C LEU A 34 30.94 17.07 0.08
N GLY A 35 30.44 17.30 1.30
CA GLY A 35 29.11 17.88 1.52
C GLY A 35 28.00 17.01 0.93
N ARG A 36 28.11 15.69 1.07
CA ARG A 36 27.14 14.70 0.56
C ARG A 36 26.69 13.78 1.69
N SER A 37 25.57 13.09 1.50
CA SER A 37 25.17 12.02 2.42
C SER A 37 26.07 10.79 2.25
N ALA A 38 26.28 10.05 3.35
CA ALA A 38 27.01 8.78 3.33
C ALA A 38 26.43 7.81 2.28
N LYS A 39 25.10 7.77 2.14
CA LYS A 39 24.45 6.94 1.13
C LYS A 39 24.79 7.34 -0.31
N SER A 40 24.91 8.63 -0.59
CA SER A 40 25.30 9.12 -1.93
C SER A 40 26.73 8.70 -2.29
N VAL A 41 27.64 8.77 -1.31
CA VAL A 41 29.02 8.31 -1.45
C VAL A 41 29.09 6.80 -1.70
N ASP A 42 28.39 6.02 -0.88
CA ASP A 42 28.28 4.56 -1.00
C ASP A 42 27.80 4.13 -2.40
N VAL A 43 26.70 4.74 -2.89
CA VAL A 43 26.17 4.47 -4.24
C VAL A 43 27.17 4.86 -5.33
N LYS A 44 27.92 5.95 -5.16
CA LYS A 44 28.93 6.35 -6.15
C LYS A 44 30.09 5.36 -6.19
N ILE A 45 30.59 4.94 -5.03
CA ILE A 45 31.66 3.94 -4.94
C ILE A 45 31.21 2.63 -5.59
N TYR A 46 29.96 2.20 -5.35
CA TYR A 46 29.38 1.04 -6.03
C TYR A 46 29.40 1.18 -7.57
N LYS A 47 29.01 2.34 -8.10
CA LYS A 47 29.07 2.60 -9.55
C LYS A 47 30.52 2.56 -10.07
N LEU A 48 31.44 3.21 -9.38
CA LEU A 48 32.87 3.19 -9.74
C LEU A 48 33.45 1.77 -9.75
N ARG A 49 33.00 0.88 -8.85
CA ARG A 49 33.38 -0.54 -8.88
C ARG A 49 32.87 -1.25 -10.13
N ARG A 50 31.61 -1.00 -10.52
CA ARG A 50 31.05 -1.56 -11.76
C ARG A 50 31.79 -1.07 -13.00
N ASP A 51 32.25 0.17 -12.96
CA ASP A 51 33.01 0.80 -14.04
C ASP A 51 34.52 0.41 -14.01
N GLY A 52 34.94 -0.49 -13.12
CA GLY A 52 36.34 -0.94 -12.99
C GLY A 52 37.30 0.10 -12.38
N GLN A 53 36.78 1.25 -11.94
CA GLN A 53 37.55 2.37 -11.39
C GLN A 53 37.81 2.25 -9.88
N PHE A 54 37.22 1.24 -9.24
CA PHE A 54 37.47 0.84 -7.85
C PHE A 54 37.57 -0.70 -7.80
N PRO A 55 38.41 -1.26 -6.91
CA PRO A 55 38.53 -2.71 -6.79
C PRO A 55 37.21 -3.35 -6.33
N PRO A 56 36.89 -4.56 -6.85
CA PRO A 56 35.71 -5.29 -6.41
C PRO A 56 35.85 -5.70 -4.95
N THR A 57 34.72 -5.75 -4.25
CA THR A 57 34.70 -6.17 -2.86
C THR A 57 34.85 -7.69 -2.76
N ASP A 58 35.82 -8.13 -1.97
CA ASP A 58 36.12 -9.53 -1.73
C ASP A 58 35.79 -9.89 -0.28
N PHE A 59 34.55 -10.32 -0.05
CA PHE A 59 34.09 -10.73 1.27
C PHE A 59 34.63 -12.11 1.73
N SER A 60 35.43 -12.80 0.90
CA SER A 60 36.11 -14.03 1.36
C SER A 60 37.20 -13.74 2.40
N LYS A 61 37.79 -12.53 2.33
CA LYS A 61 38.79 -12.01 3.26
C LYS A 61 38.19 -11.24 4.43
N ALA A 62 36.87 -11.31 4.61
CA ALA A 62 36.21 -10.60 5.70
C ALA A 62 36.50 -11.31 7.02
N PHE A 63 37.03 -10.57 7.99
CA PHE A 63 37.19 -11.06 9.35
C PHE A 63 35.82 -11.33 10.02
N ASP A 64 34.81 -10.48 9.75
CA ASP A 64 33.45 -10.66 10.24
C ASP A 64 32.62 -11.51 9.26
N PRO A 65 31.96 -12.61 9.69
CA PRO A 65 31.06 -13.43 8.86
C PRO A 65 29.81 -12.67 8.37
N LYS A 66 29.53 -11.47 8.89
CA LYS A 66 28.36 -10.66 8.54
C LYS A 66 28.43 -10.17 7.09
N GLY A 67 27.41 -10.53 6.31
CA GLY A 67 27.27 -10.13 4.91
C GLY A 67 28.02 -11.01 3.90
N ARG A 68 28.79 -12.01 4.36
CA ARG A 68 29.42 -13.01 3.46
C ARG A 68 28.35 -13.78 2.68
N ASN A 69 28.55 -14.00 1.38
CA ASN A 69 27.65 -14.83 0.57
C ASN A 69 27.64 -16.29 1.05
N PHE A 70 26.54 -17.00 0.82
CA PHE A 70 26.47 -18.44 1.05
C PHE A 70 27.17 -19.17 -0.10
N THR A 71 28.09 -20.05 0.27
CA THR A 71 28.77 -20.97 -0.64
C THR A 71 27.90 -22.21 -0.95
N ASP A 72 28.22 -22.93 -2.02
CA ASP A 72 27.53 -24.18 -2.36
C ASP A 72 27.74 -25.28 -1.30
N GLN A 73 28.88 -25.27 -0.61
CA GLN A 73 29.14 -26.19 0.50
C GLN A 73 28.24 -25.89 1.70
N GLU A 74 28.09 -24.60 2.05
CA GLU A 74 27.13 -24.18 3.08
C GLU A 74 25.71 -24.57 2.69
N ASP A 75 25.30 -24.38 1.43
CA ASP A 75 23.98 -24.83 0.97
C ASP A 75 23.77 -26.33 1.16
N LYS A 76 24.75 -27.16 0.78
CA LYS A 76 24.69 -28.62 0.99
C LYS A 76 24.52 -28.95 2.47
N ARG A 77 25.27 -28.26 3.34
CA ARG A 77 25.19 -28.45 4.80
C ARG A 77 23.84 -28.03 5.38
N ILE A 78 23.33 -26.84 4.99
CA ILE A 78 22.01 -26.34 5.37
C ILE A 78 20.92 -27.34 4.96
N ILE A 79 20.94 -27.82 3.72
CA ILE A 79 19.98 -28.79 3.20
C ILE A 79 20.03 -30.08 4.02
N ALA A 80 21.22 -30.61 4.28
CA ALA A 80 21.39 -31.85 5.03
C ALA A 80 20.87 -31.72 6.47
N MET A 81 21.24 -30.65 7.18
CA MET A 81 20.79 -30.42 8.56
C MET A 81 19.29 -30.14 8.63
N TYR A 82 18.75 -29.32 7.72
CA TYR A 82 17.32 -29.02 7.67
C TYR A 82 16.47 -30.28 7.40
N LYS A 83 16.93 -31.16 6.49
CA LYS A 83 16.26 -32.45 6.24
C LYS A 83 16.28 -33.39 7.44
N LYS A 84 17.29 -33.28 8.31
CA LYS A 84 17.39 -34.01 9.58
C LYS A 84 16.56 -33.40 10.71
N GLY A 85 15.84 -32.30 10.45
CA GLY A 85 15.00 -31.64 11.45
C GLY A 85 15.73 -30.65 12.36
N ALA A 86 16.99 -30.30 12.06
CA ALA A 86 17.73 -29.32 12.83
C ALA A 86 17.04 -27.95 12.79
N THR A 87 17.06 -27.24 13.92
CA THR A 87 16.47 -25.90 14.03
C THR A 87 17.31 -24.87 13.29
N TYR A 88 16.71 -23.73 12.93
CA TYR A 88 17.45 -22.64 12.27
C TYR A 88 18.60 -22.11 13.13
N LYS A 89 18.42 -22.13 14.46
CA LYS A 89 19.45 -21.75 15.43
C LYS A 89 20.64 -22.72 15.39
N GLU A 90 20.39 -24.03 15.44
CA GLU A 90 21.45 -25.05 15.37
C GLU A 90 22.22 -25.00 14.05
N ILE A 91 21.51 -24.83 12.93
CA ILE A 91 22.13 -24.66 11.63
C ILE A 91 22.99 -23.39 11.61
N GLY A 92 22.49 -22.30 12.19
CA GLY A 92 23.21 -21.03 12.32
C GLY A 92 24.50 -21.17 13.10
N ILE A 93 24.45 -21.80 14.28
CA ILE A 93 25.63 -22.09 15.11
C ILE A 93 26.66 -22.91 14.34
N SER A 94 26.22 -23.93 13.58
CA SER A 94 27.14 -24.78 12.82
C SER A 94 27.87 -24.09 11.66
N LEU A 95 27.37 -22.96 11.19
CA LEU A 95 27.89 -22.22 10.03
C LEU A 95 28.39 -20.82 10.39
N ASP A 96 28.39 -20.48 11.69
CA ASP A 96 28.65 -19.14 12.20
C ASP A 96 27.79 -18.07 11.51
N ARG A 97 26.47 -18.33 11.45
CA ARG A 97 25.46 -17.46 10.85
C ARG A 97 24.33 -17.18 11.82
N SER A 98 23.72 -16.01 11.68
CA SER A 98 22.49 -15.70 12.40
C SER A 98 21.34 -16.61 11.97
N GLU A 99 20.47 -16.92 12.92
CA GLU A 99 19.23 -17.68 12.69
C GLU A 99 18.39 -17.08 11.55
N GLN A 100 18.28 -15.75 11.53
CA GLN A 100 17.57 -15.01 10.49
C GLN A 100 18.19 -15.21 9.10
N SER A 101 19.51 -15.22 8.99
CA SER A 101 20.23 -15.46 7.74
C SER A 101 19.95 -16.86 7.19
N ILE A 102 19.95 -17.87 8.07
CA ILE A 102 19.59 -19.25 7.73
C ILE A 102 18.14 -19.35 7.27
N GLY A 103 17.20 -18.77 8.01
CA GLY A 103 15.78 -18.77 7.64
C GLY A 103 15.55 -18.16 6.25
N GLY A 104 16.19 -17.02 5.97
CA GLY A 104 16.16 -16.39 4.65
C GLY A 104 16.80 -17.26 3.55
N ARG A 105 17.90 -17.96 3.84
CA ARG A 105 18.54 -18.87 2.88
C ARG A 105 17.68 -20.09 2.59
N ILE A 106 17.07 -20.71 3.60
CA ILE A 106 16.15 -21.85 3.44
C ILE A 106 14.95 -21.46 2.58
N MET A 107 14.36 -20.28 2.79
CA MET A 107 13.28 -19.77 1.94
C MET A 107 13.70 -19.69 0.46
N ARG A 108 14.89 -19.13 0.18
CA ARG A 108 15.44 -19.07 -1.18
C ARG A 108 15.70 -20.45 -1.78
N LEU A 109 16.33 -21.35 -1.02
CA LEU A 109 16.58 -22.74 -1.40
C LEU A 109 15.28 -23.46 -1.78
N LYS A 110 14.20 -23.20 -1.04
CA LYS A 110 12.89 -23.75 -1.36
C LYS A 110 12.26 -23.10 -2.61
N LYS A 111 12.47 -21.80 -2.85
CA LYS A 111 11.99 -21.10 -4.06
C LYS A 111 12.68 -21.61 -5.34
N ILE A 112 13.97 -21.91 -5.26
CA ILE A 112 14.74 -22.47 -6.40
C ILE A 112 14.61 -24.00 -6.53
N GLY A 113 13.76 -24.64 -5.73
CA GLY A 113 13.49 -26.08 -5.82
C GLY A 113 14.52 -27.00 -5.17
N LYS A 114 15.62 -26.48 -4.60
CA LYS A 114 16.63 -27.28 -3.87
C LYS A 114 16.09 -27.86 -2.54
N LEU A 115 15.04 -27.25 -1.98
CA LEU A 115 14.30 -27.78 -0.82
C LEU A 115 12.81 -27.87 -1.15
N LYS A 116 12.13 -28.91 -0.63
CA LYS A 116 10.67 -29.02 -0.77
C LYS A 116 10.00 -27.88 -0.01
N GLN A 117 9.18 -27.10 -0.72
CA GLN A 117 8.17 -26.25 -0.10
C GLN A 117 7.04 -27.15 0.39
N PRO A 118 6.72 -27.20 1.70
CA PRO A 118 5.51 -27.86 2.14
C PRO A 118 4.32 -27.06 1.61
N LYS A 119 3.75 -27.49 0.48
CA LYS A 119 2.43 -27.01 0.06
C LYS A 119 1.45 -27.60 1.06
N LYS A 120 0.86 -26.78 1.94
CA LYS A 120 -0.32 -27.15 2.73
C LYS A 120 -1.48 -27.35 1.75
N GLN A 121 -1.54 -28.54 1.15
CA GLN A 121 -2.66 -28.94 0.31
C GLN A 121 -3.90 -29.08 1.18
N TRP A 122 -5.07 -28.82 0.59
CA TRP A 122 -6.33 -29.11 1.25
C TRP A 122 -6.50 -30.63 1.30
N SER A 123 -6.59 -31.20 2.50
CA SER A 123 -7.00 -32.61 2.64
C SER A 123 -8.47 -32.74 2.26
N GLN A 124 -8.91 -33.94 1.90
CA GLN A 124 -10.32 -34.17 1.56
C GLN A 124 -11.22 -33.88 2.76
N ASP A 125 -10.81 -34.27 3.98
CA ASP A 125 -11.56 -33.97 5.21
C ASP A 125 -11.76 -32.47 5.42
N GLN A 126 -10.73 -31.65 5.16
CA GLN A 126 -10.85 -30.19 5.24
C GLN A 126 -11.83 -29.64 4.19
N VAL A 127 -11.90 -30.27 3.01
CA VAL A 127 -12.88 -29.87 1.98
C VAL A 127 -14.28 -30.26 2.42
N ASN A 128 -14.47 -31.44 2.99
CA ASN A 128 -15.77 -31.91 3.47
C ASN A 128 -16.29 -31.01 4.61
N ILE A 129 -15.48 -30.77 5.65
CA ILE A 129 -15.81 -29.85 6.75
C ILE A 129 -16.19 -28.46 6.21
N LEU A 130 -15.43 -27.96 5.23
CA LEU A 130 -15.70 -26.67 4.62
C LEU A 130 -17.03 -26.65 3.87
N LEU A 131 -17.37 -27.70 3.12
CA LEU A 131 -18.62 -27.80 2.36
C LEU A 131 -19.84 -27.99 3.26
N GLU A 132 -19.71 -28.76 4.35
CA GLU A 132 -20.79 -29.00 5.31
C GLU A 132 -21.16 -27.75 6.11
N ASN A 133 -20.18 -26.91 6.41
CA ASN A 133 -20.36 -25.76 7.31
C ASN A 133 -20.47 -24.42 6.56
N ILE A 134 -20.44 -24.41 5.23
CA ILE A 134 -20.48 -23.17 4.47
C ILE A 134 -21.85 -22.51 4.54
N ARG A 135 -21.87 -21.21 4.79
CA ARG A 135 -23.09 -20.40 4.75
C ARG A 135 -22.90 -19.20 3.85
N PHE A 136 -23.92 -18.93 3.03
CA PHE A 136 -23.98 -17.79 2.13
C PHE A 136 -25.02 -16.79 2.61
N ASP A 137 -24.78 -15.51 2.33
CA ASP A 137 -25.78 -14.47 2.46
C ASP A 137 -26.70 -14.41 1.22
N GLU A 138 -27.73 -13.56 1.27
CA GLU A 138 -28.70 -13.37 0.17
C GLU A 138 -28.04 -12.96 -1.16
N ASN A 139 -26.85 -12.36 -1.10
CA ASN A 139 -26.09 -11.92 -2.27
C ASN A 139 -25.09 -12.99 -2.74
N GLY A 140 -25.10 -14.20 -2.15
CA GLY A 140 -24.23 -15.32 -2.51
C GLY A 140 -22.80 -15.22 -1.99
N PHE A 141 -22.50 -14.29 -1.07
CA PHE A 141 -21.19 -14.18 -0.42
C PHE A 141 -21.13 -15.05 0.83
N CYS A 142 -19.96 -15.61 1.14
CA CYS A 142 -19.81 -16.42 2.35
C CYS A 142 -19.82 -15.52 3.59
N CYS A 143 -20.72 -15.77 4.53
CA CYS A 143 -20.90 -14.93 5.71
C CYS A 143 -20.08 -15.41 6.93
N ASN A 144 -19.68 -16.69 6.95
CA ASN A 144 -19.02 -17.34 8.08
C ASN A 144 -17.54 -17.72 7.87
N HIS A 145 -16.80 -16.96 7.06
CA HIS A 145 -15.38 -17.21 6.78
C HIS A 145 -14.48 -17.43 8.03
N VAL A 146 -14.74 -16.69 9.12
CA VAL A 146 -13.93 -16.76 10.34
C VAL A 146 -14.09 -18.12 11.04
N GLU A 147 -15.30 -18.65 11.03
CA GLU A 147 -15.62 -19.97 11.57
C GLU A 147 -14.98 -21.07 10.72
N LEU A 148 -15.13 -21.00 9.40
CA LEU A 148 -14.50 -21.94 8.46
C LEU A 148 -12.97 -21.96 8.60
N ALA A 149 -12.35 -20.79 8.80
CA ALA A 149 -10.92 -20.66 9.03
C ALA A 149 -10.46 -21.41 10.29
N ARG A 150 -11.23 -21.33 11.39
CA ARG A 150 -10.96 -22.06 12.63
C ARG A 150 -11.12 -23.58 12.43
N LEU A 151 -12.25 -24.01 11.87
CA LEU A 151 -12.56 -25.43 11.65
C LEU A 151 -11.54 -26.12 10.74
N CYS A 152 -11.09 -25.44 9.67
CA CYS A 152 -10.13 -26.02 8.73
C CYS A 152 -8.66 -25.84 9.15
N ASN A 153 -8.38 -25.11 10.24
CA ASN A 153 -7.04 -24.64 10.61
C ASN A 153 -6.32 -23.97 9.41
N ARG A 154 -7.02 -23.00 8.81
CA ARG A 154 -6.61 -22.24 7.63
C ARG A 154 -6.79 -20.76 7.86
N THR A 155 -6.06 -19.93 7.12
CA THR A 155 -6.29 -18.47 7.16
C THR A 155 -7.54 -18.11 6.37
N PHE A 156 -8.16 -16.97 6.71
CA PHE A 156 -9.28 -16.39 5.95
C PHE A 156 -9.04 -16.39 4.44
N GLU A 157 -7.86 -15.92 4.04
CA GLU A 157 -7.44 -15.82 2.65
C GLU A 157 -7.33 -17.19 1.96
N GLN A 158 -6.84 -18.22 2.66
CA GLN A 158 -6.78 -19.58 2.13
C GLN A 158 -8.17 -20.17 1.93
N VAL A 159 -9.09 -19.93 2.86
CA VAL A 159 -10.50 -20.35 2.75
C VAL A 159 -11.13 -19.66 1.55
N ASN A 160 -11.02 -18.33 1.43
CA ASN A 160 -11.62 -17.58 0.33
C ASN A 160 -11.12 -18.05 -1.05
N ARG A 161 -9.81 -18.28 -1.19
CA ARG A 161 -9.24 -18.88 -2.41
C ARG A 161 -9.82 -20.25 -2.70
N LYS A 162 -9.92 -21.11 -1.69
CA LYS A 162 -10.49 -22.46 -1.86
C LYS A 162 -11.96 -22.41 -2.29
N LEU A 163 -12.75 -21.49 -1.75
CA LEU A 163 -14.15 -21.29 -2.15
C LEU A 163 -14.26 -20.90 -3.62
N ASN A 164 -13.43 -19.97 -4.07
CA ASN A 164 -13.39 -19.57 -5.48
C ASN A 164 -12.96 -20.73 -6.39
N ASP A 165 -12.02 -21.56 -5.96
CA ASP A 165 -11.64 -22.76 -6.69
C ASP A 165 -12.77 -23.79 -6.76
N LEU A 166 -13.52 -23.99 -5.67
CA LEU A 166 -14.67 -24.90 -5.62
C LEU A 166 -15.83 -24.41 -6.49
N ARG A 167 -16.07 -23.09 -6.56
CA ARG A 167 -17.02 -22.48 -7.50
C ARG A 167 -16.61 -22.67 -8.95
N LYS A 168 -15.33 -22.45 -9.29
CA LYS A 168 -14.80 -22.70 -10.65
C LYS A 168 -14.95 -24.15 -11.08
N LYS A 169 -14.88 -25.08 -10.13
CA LYS A 169 -15.08 -26.52 -10.36
C LYS A 169 -16.55 -26.94 -10.37
N GLY A 170 -17.49 -26.02 -10.13
CA GLY A 170 -18.93 -26.32 -10.07
C GLY A 170 -19.37 -27.10 -8.82
N VAL A 171 -18.50 -27.30 -7.83
CA VAL A 171 -18.85 -27.99 -6.58
C VAL A 171 -19.75 -27.10 -5.71
N ILE A 172 -19.47 -25.80 -5.71
CA ILE A 172 -20.34 -24.78 -5.10
C ILE A 172 -21.13 -24.14 -6.22
N THR A 173 -22.45 -24.28 -6.18
CA THR A 173 -23.39 -23.71 -7.16
C THR A 173 -23.71 -22.24 -6.89
N VAL A 174 -23.62 -21.80 -5.63
CA VAL A 174 -23.94 -20.44 -5.22
C VAL A 174 -22.84 -19.47 -5.66
N MET A 175 -23.20 -18.59 -6.58
CA MET A 175 -22.32 -17.54 -7.12
C MET A 175 -22.65 -16.19 -6.47
N PRO A 176 -21.63 -15.39 -6.11
CA PRO A 176 -21.87 -14.06 -5.58
C PRO A 176 -22.39 -13.12 -6.67
N ASP A 177 -23.43 -12.37 -6.35
CA ASP A 177 -23.93 -11.28 -7.19
C ASP A 177 -22.90 -10.14 -7.21
N ARG A 178 -22.24 -9.97 -8.35
CA ARG A 178 -21.19 -8.96 -8.54
C ARG A 178 -21.71 -7.53 -8.58
N SER A 179 -23.03 -7.33 -8.75
CA SER A 179 -23.65 -6.00 -8.67
C SER A 179 -23.82 -5.51 -7.24
N LYS A 180 -23.71 -6.42 -6.25
CA LYS A 180 -23.92 -6.14 -4.83
C LYS A 180 -22.65 -6.35 -4.02
N THR A 181 -22.69 -5.91 -2.77
CA THR A 181 -21.65 -6.19 -1.76
C THR A 181 -22.17 -7.21 -0.75
N SER A 182 -21.28 -7.86 0.01
CA SER A 182 -21.71 -8.75 1.08
C SER A 182 -22.44 -7.98 2.18
N ILE A 183 -23.45 -8.61 2.78
CA ILE A 183 -24.26 -7.97 3.82
C ILE A 183 -23.35 -7.54 4.99
N LYS A 184 -22.47 -8.44 5.42
CA LYS A 184 -21.50 -8.18 6.48
C LYS A 184 -20.53 -7.03 6.17
N SER A 185 -20.09 -6.88 4.91
CA SER A 185 -19.26 -5.74 4.53
C SER A 185 -20.03 -4.44 4.54
N LYS A 186 -21.31 -4.46 4.14
CA LYS A 186 -22.20 -3.30 4.20
C LYS A 186 -22.43 -2.86 5.64
N GLU A 187 -22.72 -3.79 6.55
CA GLU A 187 -22.87 -3.54 7.98
C GLU A 187 -21.60 -2.96 8.60
N ALA A 188 -20.44 -3.54 8.30
CA ALA A 188 -19.16 -3.03 8.80
C ALA A 188 -18.88 -1.60 8.31
N MET A 189 -19.17 -1.32 7.04
CA MET A 189 -19.03 0.03 6.47
C MET A 189 -20.02 1.02 7.11
N ASN A 190 -21.28 0.60 7.32
CA ASN A 190 -22.29 1.42 7.97
C ASN A 190 -21.87 1.75 9.41
N SER A 191 -21.44 0.76 10.19
CA SER A 191 -20.95 0.96 11.57
C SER A 191 -19.72 1.88 11.60
N PHE A 192 -18.79 1.72 10.66
CA PHE A 192 -17.65 2.63 10.53
C PHE A 192 -18.07 4.07 10.21
N ASN A 193 -19.01 4.25 9.27
CA ASN A 193 -19.52 5.56 8.90
C ASN A 193 -20.31 6.20 10.05
N GLU A 194 -21.14 5.43 10.77
CA GLU A 194 -21.86 5.88 11.96
C GLU A 194 -20.89 6.38 13.02
N ALA A 195 -19.83 5.61 13.33
CA ALA A 195 -18.81 6.04 14.28
C ALA A 195 -18.05 7.29 13.80
N ARG A 196 -17.68 7.33 12.52
CA ARG A 196 -16.94 8.45 11.92
C ARG A 196 -17.75 9.74 11.92
N PHE A 197 -19.04 9.67 11.61
CA PHE A 197 -19.92 10.83 11.47
C PHE A 197 -20.82 11.07 12.69
N ALA A 198 -20.61 10.38 13.81
CA ALA A 198 -21.41 10.53 15.03
C ALA A 198 -21.45 11.98 15.58
N HIS A 199 -20.38 12.75 15.35
CA HIS A 199 -20.25 14.15 15.76
C HIS A 199 -20.99 15.13 14.85
N ILE A 200 -21.37 14.70 13.64
CA ILE A 200 -22.16 15.52 12.73
C ILE A 200 -23.62 15.33 13.15
N PRO A 201 -24.32 16.39 13.58
CA PRO A 201 -25.74 16.27 13.90
C PRO A 201 -26.44 15.74 12.65
N LYS A 202 -27.06 14.56 12.77
CA LYS A 202 -27.95 14.05 11.72
C LYS A 202 -29.00 15.13 11.53
N LYS A 203 -28.95 15.84 10.40
CA LYS A 203 -30.02 16.73 10.00
C LYS A 203 -31.26 15.83 10.04
N LYS A 204 -32.20 16.11 10.95
CA LYS A 204 -33.55 15.56 10.83
C LYS A 204 -34.08 16.17 9.54
N GLU A 205 -33.75 15.56 8.42
CA GLU A 205 -34.61 15.64 7.27
C GLU A 205 -35.89 14.96 7.74
N ASP A 206 -36.80 15.76 8.29
CA ASP A 206 -38.19 15.56 7.97
C ASP A 206 -38.21 15.52 6.45
N VAL A 207 -38.10 14.32 5.89
CA VAL A 207 -38.56 14.04 4.56
C VAL A 207 -40.08 14.18 4.67
N GLN A 208 -40.54 15.43 4.78
CA GLN A 208 -41.71 15.82 4.04
C GLN A 208 -41.32 15.49 2.60
N MET A 209 -41.68 14.29 2.17
CA MET A 209 -42.01 14.10 0.78
C MET A 209 -42.87 15.30 0.44
N VAL A 210 -42.37 16.16 -0.45
CA VAL A 210 -43.16 17.25 -0.99
C VAL A 210 -44.40 16.56 -1.54
N LYS A 211 -45.49 16.58 -0.77
CA LYS A 211 -46.82 16.25 -1.26
C LYS A 211 -46.94 17.10 -2.52
N PRO A 212 -47.39 16.54 -3.65
CA PRO A 212 -47.60 17.32 -4.85
C PRO A 212 -48.43 18.53 -4.44
N THR A 213 -47.81 19.70 -4.52
CA THR A 213 -48.45 20.94 -4.09
C THR A 213 -49.63 21.11 -5.02
N GLU A 214 -50.85 21.08 -4.46
CA GLU A 214 -52.05 21.44 -5.18
C GLU A 214 -51.79 22.79 -5.83
N LYS A 215 -51.82 22.82 -7.16
CA LYS A 215 -51.60 24.04 -7.94
C LYS A 215 -52.61 25.08 -7.45
N PRO A 216 -52.21 26.28 -7.02
CA PRO A 216 -53.16 27.38 -6.94
C PRO A 216 -53.70 27.61 -8.36
N SER A 217 -55.00 27.36 -8.52
CA SER A 217 -55.72 27.57 -9.78
C SER A 217 -55.66 29.06 -10.15
N GLY A 218 -54.92 29.38 -11.21
CA GLY A 218 -54.91 30.74 -11.80
C GLY A 218 -53.55 31.33 -12.18
N VAL A 219 -52.43 30.65 -11.91
CA VAL A 219 -51.09 31.15 -12.29
C VAL A 219 -50.40 30.17 -13.25
N SER A 220 -50.22 30.58 -14.50
CA SER A 220 -49.35 29.87 -15.46
C SER A 220 -47.90 30.22 -15.16
N ILE A 221 -47.16 29.31 -14.52
CA ILE A 221 -45.71 29.44 -14.34
C ILE A 221 -45.04 28.81 -15.55
N GLU A 222 -44.52 29.63 -16.45
CA GLU A 222 -43.64 29.19 -17.54
C GLU A 222 -42.18 29.33 -17.09
N SER A 223 -41.45 28.22 -17.06
CA SER A 223 -40.01 28.20 -16.81
C SER A 223 -39.29 28.07 -18.14
N LYS A 224 -38.50 29.08 -18.52
CA LYS A 224 -37.64 29.05 -19.71
C LYS A 224 -36.18 28.95 -19.29
N GLN A 225 -35.45 28.02 -19.90
CA GLN A 225 -33.99 27.96 -19.75
C GLN A 225 -33.37 29.11 -20.58
N VAL A 226 -32.61 29.98 -19.92
CA VAL A 226 -31.92 31.10 -20.58
C VAL A 226 -30.42 31.01 -20.25
N SER A 227 -29.59 31.19 -21.27
CA SER A 227 -28.12 31.27 -21.12
C SER A 227 -27.72 32.73 -20.89
N LEU A 228 -26.95 32.98 -19.83
CA LEU A 228 -26.55 34.33 -19.41
C LEU A 228 -25.03 34.47 -19.40
N ILE A 229 -24.54 35.69 -19.62
CA ILE A 229 -23.13 36.05 -19.47
C ILE A 229 -22.94 36.61 -18.05
N LEU A 230 -22.05 35.98 -17.27
CA LEU A 230 -21.67 36.45 -15.94
C LEU A 230 -20.34 37.21 -16.02
N THR A 231 -20.38 38.50 -15.68
CA THR A 231 -19.19 39.35 -15.55
C THR A 231 -18.94 39.67 -14.09
N THR A 232 -17.82 39.19 -13.55
CA THR A 232 -17.38 39.52 -12.19
C THR A 232 -16.35 40.63 -12.23
N VAL A 233 -16.66 41.76 -11.59
CA VAL A 233 -15.77 42.91 -11.44
C VAL A 233 -15.31 42.98 -9.99
N ILE A 234 -13.99 43.00 -9.77
CA ILE A 234 -13.38 43.15 -8.45
C ILE A 234 -12.59 44.46 -8.44
N VAL A 235 -13.03 45.44 -7.64
CA VAL A 235 -12.33 46.71 -7.42
C VAL A 235 -12.14 46.90 -5.92
N ASN A 236 -10.91 47.17 -5.48
CA ASN A 236 -10.57 47.39 -4.06
C ASN A 236 -11.10 46.29 -3.10
N GLY A 237 -11.11 45.03 -3.55
CA GLY A 237 -11.56 43.88 -2.75
C GLY A 237 -13.09 43.72 -2.66
N GLN A 238 -13.88 44.59 -3.30
CA GLN A 238 -15.33 44.41 -3.43
C GLN A 238 -15.67 43.70 -4.73
N ARG A 239 -16.36 42.56 -4.61
CA ARG A 239 -16.82 41.76 -5.74
C ARG A 239 -18.23 42.19 -6.14
N THR A 240 -18.39 42.54 -7.40
CA THR A 240 -19.68 42.81 -8.04
C THR A 240 -19.87 41.84 -9.21
N ASP A 241 -20.93 41.04 -9.15
CA ASP A 241 -21.32 40.11 -10.20
C ASP A 241 -22.48 40.71 -11.01
N GLN A 242 -22.30 40.83 -12.33
CA GLN A 242 -23.28 41.35 -13.27
C GLN A 242 -23.72 40.24 -14.24
N TYR A 243 -25.03 40.12 -14.46
CA TYR A 243 -25.62 39.11 -15.34
C TYR A 243 -26.21 39.79 -16.56
N PHE A 244 -25.75 39.41 -17.75
CA PHE A 244 -26.18 39.97 -19.02
C PHE A 244 -26.89 38.93 -19.89
N THR A 245 -27.81 39.39 -20.74
CA THR A 245 -28.29 38.61 -21.90
C THR A 245 -27.15 38.43 -22.93
N GLN A 246 -27.31 37.53 -23.89
CA GLN A 246 -26.35 37.38 -24.99
C GLN A 246 -26.26 38.64 -25.87
N ASP A 247 -27.34 39.43 -25.94
CA ASP A 247 -27.40 40.69 -26.68
C ASP A 247 -26.77 41.88 -25.90
N GLY A 248 -26.28 41.63 -24.68
CA GLY A 248 -25.53 42.60 -23.88
C GLY A 248 -26.38 43.45 -22.93
N GLU A 249 -27.65 43.12 -22.72
CA GLU A 249 -28.52 43.83 -21.76
C GLU A 249 -28.27 43.34 -20.33
N LEU A 250 -28.08 44.26 -19.38
CA LEU A 250 -27.86 43.95 -17.97
C LEU A 250 -29.18 43.56 -17.29
N ILE A 251 -29.28 42.32 -16.81
CA ILE A 251 -30.47 41.79 -16.14
C ILE A 251 -30.41 42.02 -14.63
N ALA A 252 -29.25 41.78 -14.02
CA ALA A 252 -29.10 41.87 -12.57
C ALA A 252 -27.66 42.19 -12.15
N THR A 253 -27.52 42.89 -11.02
CA THR A 253 -26.23 43.12 -10.38
C THR A 253 -26.29 42.67 -8.92
N LYS A 254 -25.37 41.80 -8.51
CA LYS A 254 -25.21 41.33 -7.13
C LYS A 254 -23.89 41.86 -6.57
N LYS A 255 -23.95 42.63 -5.48
CA LYS A 255 -22.77 43.09 -4.74
C LYS A 255 -22.64 42.28 -3.46
N GLU A 256 -21.47 41.70 -3.20
CA GLU A 256 -21.19 41.09 -1.90
C GLU A 256 -20.46 42.10 -0.99
N PRO A 257 -21.01 42.45 0.20
CA PRO A 257 -20.31 43.33 1.13
C PRO A 257 -19.12 42.60 1.76
N THR A 258 -17.95 43.25 1.76
CA THR A 258 -16.72 42.75 2.39
C THR A 258 -16.95 42.57 3.90
N SER A 259 -16.84 41.33 4.41
CA SER A 259 -16.87 41.08 5.86
C SER A 259 -15.56 41.59 6.47
N ALA A 260 -15.59 42.76 7.10
CA ALA A 260 -14.45 43.28 7.85
C ALA A 260 -14.21 42.40 9.08
N ALA A 261 -12.96 41.96 9.22
CA ALA A 261 -12.46 41.13 10.29
C ALA A 261 -12.60 41.81 11.67
N THR A 262 -13.18 41.09 12.63
CA THR A 262 -13.05 41.42 14.05
C THR A 262 -11.69 40.90 14.53
N GLU A 263 -10.66 41.73 14.42
CA GLU A 263 -9.41 41.51 15.15
C GLU A 263 -9.65 41.78 16.64
N VAL A 264 -9.54 40.73 17.46
CA VAL A 264 -9.50 40.84 18.92
C VAL A 264 -8.10 41.27 19.32
N SER A 265 -7.97 42.43 19.97
CA SER A 265 -6.75 42.84 20.67
C SER A 265 -7.08 43.34 22.08
N LYS A 266 -6.41 42.68 23.04
CA LYS A 266 -6.31 42.91 24.49
C LYS A 266 -7.48 42.47 25.36
#